data_AF-A0A225UIN1-F1
#
_entry.id   AF-A0A225UIN1-F1
#
_cell.length_a   1.000
_cell.length_b   1.000
_cell.length_c   1.000
_cell.angle_alpha   90.00
_cell.angle_beta   90.00
_cell.angle_gamma   90.00
#
_symmetry.space_group_name_H-M   'P 1'
#
loop_
_entity.id
_entity.type
_entity.pdbx_description
1 polymer ?
#
loop_
_entity_poly.entity_id
_entity_poly.type
_entity_poly.pdbx_seq_one_letter_code
_entity_poly.pdbx_strand_id
1 'polypeptide(L)'
;MCIVEALRVVENTDDKGSRICLPWRQLENNVVVFHVKSGKLPSKPTNCTSDLWELVNRMCAFEPQIRVQIALVVDELARLRNIYSKYFKYVVSGDSLTSKFGDVESVPDTIIAARNLLSLLHDNPEQNKSVLDLYKSLWDCLEKIYESIIDNSSTDKDCRTLLYSLVFDIDEATSKLQDSNINMNYLVETTLESYALQRRLDKFCEAYSLSSGLN
;
A
#
# COMPACT_ATOMS: atom_id res chain seq x y z
N MET A 1 4.37 1.95 7.90
CA MET A 1 3.24 2.70 8.46
C MET A 1 2.98 3.84 7.50
N CYS A 2 1.91 3.75 6.71
CA CYS A 2 1.62 4.75 5.68
C CYS A 2 1.21 6.05 6.37
N ILE A 3 1.49 7.19 5.75
CA ILE A 3 1.05 8.50 6.25
C ILE A 3 -0.46 8.51 6.50
N VAL A 4 -1.22 7.71 5.73
CA VAL A 4 -2.64 7.41 5.90
C VAL A 4 -2.99 6.92 7.30
N GLU A 5 -2.22 5.97 7.84
CA GLU A 5 -2.52 5.41 9.15
C GLU A 5 -2.19 6.41 10.26
N ALA A 6 -1.16 7.24 10.05
CA ALA A 6 -0.89 8.38 10.93
C ALA A 6 -2.02 9.42 10.87
N LEU A 7 -2.61 9.67 9.70
CA LEU A 7 -3.72 10.60 9.50
C LEU A 7 -5.06 10.05 10.03
N ARG A 8 -5.33 8.75 9.87
CA ARG A 8 -6.52 8.06 10.37
C ARG A 8 -6.53 7.98 11.91
N VAL A 9 -5.35 7.86 12.54
CA VAL A 9 -5.18 8.00 14.00
C VAL A 9 -5.48 9.43 14.47
N VAL A 10 -5.25 10.44 13.64
CA VAL A 10 -5.54 11.86 13.97
C VAL A 10 -7.03 12.18 13.82
N GLU A 11 -7.70 11.68 12.77
CA GLU A 11 -9.11 11.98 12.51
C GLU A 11 -10.12 11.23 13.41
N ASN A 12 -9.80 10.03 13.92
CA ASN A 12 -10.71 9.27 14.78
C ASN A 12 -10.80 9.77 16.23
N THR A 13 -10.58 11.06 16.49
CA THR A 13 -10.67 11.63 17.85
C THR A 13 -11.84 12.59 18.03
N ASP A 14 -13.01 12.21 17.54
CA ASP A 14 -14.25 12.85 17.96
C ASP A 14 -14.78 12.22 19.27
N ASP A 15 -14.71 13.07 20.30
CA ASP A 15 -15.49 13.06 21.54
C ASP A 15 -15.09 12.11 22.69
N LYS A 16 -14.00 12.49 23.38
CA LYS A 16 -13.91 12.73 24.84
C LYS A 16 -12.45 12.92 25.24
N GLY A 17 -12.04 14.19 25.35
CA GLY A 17 -10.72 14.57 25.86
C GLY A 17 -9.59 14.00 25.01
N SER A 18 -9.41 14.57 23.80
CA SER A 18 -8.34 14.24 22.85
C SER A 18 -6.98 14.29 23.55
N ARG A 19 -6.54 13.15 24.08
CA ARG A 19 -5.17 12.94 24.51
C ARG A 19 -4.38 12.75 23.23
N ILE A 20 -3.93 13.86 22.67
CA ILE A 20 -2.92 13.90 21.61
C ILE A 20 -1.89 12.81 21.94
N CYS A 21 -1.80 11.79 21.08
CA CYS A 21 -0.92 10.64 21.31
C CYS A 21 0.51 11.05 20.98
N LEU A 22 1.08 11.91 21.82
CA LEU A 22 2.45 12.36 21.72
C LEU A 22 3.38 11.16 21.97
N PRO A 23 4.45 10.99 21.17
CA PRO A 23 5.40 9.88 21.36
C PRO A 23 5.89 9.77 22.80
N TRP A 24 6.16 10.90 23.43
CA TRP A 24 6.62 11.01 24.83
C TRP A 24 5.51 11.41 25.81
N ARG A 25 4.23 11.29 25.43
CA ARG A 25 3.06 11.73 26.22
C ARG A 25 3.22 13.17 26.72
N GLN A 26 2.80 13.47 27.95
CA GLN A 26 2.90 14.79 28.58
C GLN A 26 4.23 14.94 29.35
N LEU A 27 5.37 14.75 28.67
CA LEU A 27 6.67 15.10 29.22
C LEU A 27 7.10 16.50 28.77
N GLU A 28 7.73 17.25 29.67
CA GLU A 28 8.35 18.53 29.33
C GLU A 28 9.54 18.33 28.38
N ASN A 29 9.79 19.32 27.51
CA ASN A 29 10.81 19.23 26.47
C ASN A 29 12.22 18.93 27.00
N ASN A 30 12.60 19.50 28.15
CA ASN A 30 13.88 19.24 28.81
C ASN A 30 14.04 17.75 29.20
N VAL A 31 12.97 17.12 29.69
CA VAL A 31 12.94 15.69 30.06
C VAL A 31 13.03 14.81 28.81
N VAL A 32 12.33 15.18 27.74
CA VAL A 32 12.42 14.49 26.45
C VAL A 32 13.84 14.57 25.90
N VAL A 33 14.46 15.75 25.90
CA VAL A 33 15.85 15.95 25.46
C VAL A 33 16.81 15.09 26.28
N PHE A 34 16.63 15.00 27.60
CA PHE A 34 17.44 14.14 28.45
C PHE A 34 17.31 12.66 28.07
N HIS A 35 16.09 12.16 27.85
CA HIS A 35 15.86 10.77 27.45
C HIS A 35 16.44 10.44 26.08
N VAL A 36 16.23 11.31 25.09
CA VAL A 36 16.79 11.14 23.74
C VAL A 36 18.32 11.14 23.78
N LYS A 37 18.94 12.06 24.54
CA LYS A 37 20.39 12.10 24.74
C LYS A 37 20.93 10.87 25.47
N SER A 38 20.09 10.18 26.24
CA SER A 38 20.42 8.93 26.91
C SER A 38 20.13 7.69 26.05
N GLY A 39 19.82 7.86 24.76
CA GLY A 39 19.49 6.77 23.84
C GLY A 39 18.18 6.05 24.13
N LYS A 40 17.29 6.65 24.95
CA LYS A 40 15.98 6.06 25.25
C LYS A 40 14.97 6.38 24.17
N LEU A 41 14.11 5.41 23.90
CA LEU A 41 12.94 5.56 23.04
C LEU A 41 11.67 5.68 23.89
N PRO A 42 10.60 6.27 23.34
CA PRO A 42 9.30 6.26 24.00
C PRO A 42 8.82 4.82 24.22
N SER A 43 7.86 4.65 25.13
CA SER A 43 7.31 3.32 25.40
C SER A 43 6.61 2.75 24.16
N LYS A 44 6.79 1.44 23.93
CA LYS A 44 6.09 0.71 22.87
C LYS A 44 4.57 0.88 23.02
N PRO A 45 3.85 1.30 21.96
CA PRO A 45 2.39 1.31 21.96
C PRO A 45 1.80 -0.10 22.11
N THR A 46 0.65 -0.22 22.79
CA THR A 46 0.02 -1.51 23.07
C THR A 46 -0.39 -2.28 21.81
N ASN A 47 -0.79 -1.56 20.77
CA ASN A 47 -1.19 -2.10 19.47
C ASN A 47 0.00 -2.41 18.53
N CYS A 48 1.24 -2.11 18.95
CA CYS A 48 2.42 -2.36 18.14
C CYS A 48 3.00 -3.75 18.46
N THR A 49 3.11 -4.61 17.43
CA THR A 49 3.71 -5.93 17.56
C THR A 49 5.19 -5.83 17.91
N SER A 50 5.75 -6.91 18.47
CA SER A 50 7.18 -6.94 18.81
C SER A 50 8.08 -6.76 17.58
N ASP A 51 7.72 -7.38 16.45
CA ASP A 51 8.51 -7.29 15.21
C ASP A 51 8.51 -5.86 14.64
N LEU A 52 7.35 -5.19 14.64
CA LEU A 52 7.24 -3.79 14.21
C LEU A 52 8.03 -2.86 15.14
N TRP A 53 7.99 -3.12 16.44
CA TRP A 53 8.74 -2.32 17.41
C TRP A 53 10.25 -2.55 17.33
N GLU A 54 10.69 -3.75 17.01
CA GLU A 54 12.09 -4.05 16.77
C GLU A 54 12.63 -3.27 15.56
N LEU A 55 11.84 -3.14 14.48
CA LEU A 55 12.19 -2.28 13.37
C LEU A 55 12.32 -0.81 13.81
N VAL A 56 11.40 -0.30 14.63
CA VAL A 56 11.50 1.06 15.21
C VAL A 56 12.78 1.23 16.01
N ASN A 57 13.17 0.25 16.84
CA ASN A 57 14.41 0.30 17.60
C ASN A 57 15.64 0.42 16.68
N ARG A 58 15.67 -0.31 15.56
CA ARG A 58 16.75 -0.23 14.57
C ARG A 58 16.76 1.09 13.79
N MET A 59 15.58 1.64 13.48
CA MET A 59 15.46 2.94 12.80
C MET A 59 15.92 4.09 13.69
N CYS A 60 15.57 4.02 14.98
CA CYS A 60 15.86 5.06 15.96
C CYS A 60 17.08 4.72 16.83
N ALA A 61 18.01 3.90 16.32
CA ALA A 61 19.25 3.61 17.02
C ALA A 61 20.02 4.91 17.30
N PHE A 62 20.52 5.05 18.53
CA PHE A 62 21.15 6.29 19.00
C PHE A 62 22.32 6.71 18.09
N GLU A 63 23.24 5.77 17.89
CA GLU A 63 24.38 5.89 16.98
C GLU A 63 23.93 5.90 15.51
N PRO A 64 24.17 6.98 14.75
CA PRO A 64 23.74 7.09 13.35
C PRO A 64 24.22 5.95 12.44
N GLN A 65 25.44 5.48 12.65
CA GLN A 65 26.13 4.48 11.83
C GLN A 65 25.52 3.07 11.90
N ILE A 66 24.76 2.78 12.95
CA ILE A 66 24.06 1.49 13.09
C ILE A 66 22.57 1.58 12.73
N ARG A 67 22.07 2.78 12.39
CA ARG A 67 20.68 2.94 11.96
C ARG A 67 20.47 2.21 10.64
N VAL A 68 19.38 1.47 10.57
CA VAL A 68 18.99 0.78 9.33
C VAL A 68 18.74 1.79 8.21
N GLN A 69 19.22 1.49 7.01
CA GLN A 69 18.98 2.32 5.84
C GLN A 69 17.51 2.30 5.43
N ILE A 70 17.01 3.42 4.91
CA ILE A 70 15.60 3.56 4.55
C ILE A 70 15.13 2.52 3.52
N ALA A 71 15.99 2.12 2.57
CA ALA A 71 15.66 1.06 1.61
C ALA A 71 15.31 -0.25 2.32
N LEU A 72 16.15 -0.67 3.28
CA LEU A 72 15.93 -1.87 4.09
C LEU A 72 14.71 -1.76 4.99
N VAL A 73 14.39 -0.57 5.50
CA VAL A 73 13.15 -0.34 6.26
C VAL A 73 11.93 -0.65 5.40
N VAL A 74 11.93 -0.18 4.15
CA VAL A 74 10.79 -0.41 3.25
C VAL A 74 10.65 -1.88 2.89
N ASP A 75 11.76 -2.56 2.63
CA ASP A 75 11.74 -4.00 2.35
C ASP A 75 11.26 -4.82 3.56
N GLU A 76 11.70 -4.46 4.76
CA GLU A 76 11.27 -5.12 5.99
C GLU A 76 9.78 -4.87 6.30
N LEU A 77 9.28 -3.64 6.08
CA LEU A 77 7.85 -3.34 6.19
C LEU A 77 7.03 -4.16 5.20
N ALA A 78 7.51 -4.31 3.96
CA ALA A 78 6.84 -5.15 2.96
C ALA A 78 6.82 -6.63 3.38
N ARG A 79 7.95 -7.14 3.92
CA ARG A 79 8.06 -8.49 4.46
C ARG A 79 7.08 -8.73 5.60
N LEU A 80 7.04 -7.82 6.58
CA LEU A 80 6.13 -7.90 7.72
C LEU A 80 4.66 -7.87 7.28
N ARG A 81 4.29 -6.98 6.36
CA ARG A 81 2.95 -6.94 5.78
C ARG A 81 2.55 -8.27 5.16
N ASN A 82 3.43 -8.87 4.36
CA ASN A 82 3.16 -10.16 3.72
C ASN A 82 2.95 -11.27 4.76
N ILE A 83 3.74 -11.27 5.83
CA ILE A 83 3.58 -12.23 6.94
C ILE A 83 2.22 -12.06 7.61
N TYR A 84 1.87 -10.83 8.02
CA TYR A 84 0.59 -10.57 8.66
C TYR A 84 -0.60 -10.88 7.75
N SER A 85 -0.49 -10.58 6.45
CA SER A 85 -1.49 -10.98 5.44
C SER A 85 -1.62 -12.49 5.33
N LYS A 86 -0.49 -13.23 5.29
CA LYS A 86 -0.50 -14.69 5.22
C LYS A 86 -1.12 -15.32 6.47
N TYR A 87 -0.77 -14.84 7.67
CA TYR A 87 -1.38 -15.29 8.93
C TYR A 87 -2.90 -15.02 8.95
N PHE A 88 -3.33 -13.83 8.50
CA PHE A 88 -4.75 -13.52 8.42
C PHE A 88 -5.49 -14.45 7.45
N LYS A 89 -4.86 -14.75 6.31
CA LYS A 89 -5.38 -15.69 5.31
C LYS A 89 -5.53 -17.11 5.85
N TYR A 90 -4.58 -17.60 6.64
CA TYR A 90 -4.66 -18.93 7.27
C TYR A 90 -5.72 -19.02 8.37
N VAL A 91 -5.93 -17.95 9.12
CA VAL A 91 -6.90 -17.93 10.24
C VAL A 91 -8.33 -17.74 9.73
N VAL A 92 -8.52 -17.01 8.63
CA VAL A 92 -9.85 -16.70 8.06
C VAL A 92 -10.28 -17.72 6.99
N SER A 93 -9.33 -18.36 6.30
CA SER A 93 -9.65 -19.35 5.27
C SER A 93 -9.13 -20.73 5.66
N GLY A 94 -10.00 -21.51 6.30
CA GLY A 94 -10.00 -22.97 6.17
C GLY A 94 -10.47 -23.42 4.78
N ASP A 95 -10.23 -22.61 3.73
CA ASP A 95 -10.75 -22.83 2.40
C ASP A 95 -9.73 -22.48 1.32
N SER A 96 -9.63 -23.37 0.35
CA SER A 96 -8.65 -23.35 -0.73
C SER A 96 -8.87 -22.14 -1.64
N LEU A 97 -7.81 -21.35 -1.83
CA LEU A 97 -7.72 -20.18 -2.72
C LEU A 97 -8.02 -20.43 -4.20
N THR A 98 -8.42 -21.65 -4.55
CA THR A 98 -8.71 -22.07 -5.92
C THR A 98 -10.14 -21.75 -6.36
N SER A 99 -11.04 -21.37 -5.44
CA SER A 99 -12.48 -21.22 -5.75
C SER A 99 -12.93 -19.84 -6.25
N LYS A 100 -12.09 -18.80 -6.25
CA LYS A 100 -12.47 -17.44 -6.72
C LYS A 100 -11.83 -17.00 -8.05
N PHE A 101 -11.01 -17.84 -8.67
CA PHE A 101 -10.35 -17.56 -9.97
C PHE A 101 -11.04 -18.25 -11.17
N GLY A 102 -12.37 -18.31 -11.17
CA GLY A 102 -13.14 -18.40 -12.41
C GLY A 102 -13.65 -17.00 -12.67
N ASP A 103 -13.06 -16.20 -13.56
CA ASP A 103 -12.94 -16.51 -14.98
C ASP A 103 -11.70 -15.81 -15.57
N VAL A 104 -10.91 -16.56 -16.33
CA VAL A 104 -9.68 -16.07 -16.98
C VAL A 104 -9.99 -15.22 -18.24
N GLU A 105 -11.27 -15.12 -18.63
CA GLU A 105 -11.73 -14.48 -19.86
C GLU A 105 -12.06 -12.98 -19.78
N SER A 106 -11.92 -12.31 -18.62
CA SER A 106 -12.45 -10.94 -18.45
C SER A 106 -11.41 -9.87 -18.07
N VAL A 107 -10.10 -10.12 -18.17
CA VAL A 107 -9.10 -9.04 -17.93
C VAL A 107 -9.27 -7.86 -18.90
N PRO A 108 -9.48 -8.07 -20.22
CA PRO A 108 -9.78 -6.98 -21.15
C PRO A 108 -11.06 -6.21 -20.76
N ASP A 109 -12.12 -6.92 -20.38
CA ASP A 109 -13.38 -6.27 -19.98
C ASP A 109 -13.21 -5.48 -18.68
N THR A 110 -12.40 -5.99 -17.74
CA THR A 110 -12.07 -5.30 -16.50
C THR A 110 -11.30 -4.01 -16.78
N ILE A 111 -10.31 -4.04 -17.69
CA ILE A 111 -9.58 -2.85 -18.14
C ILE A 111 -10.55 -1.84 -18.76
N ILE A 112 -11.47 -2.29 -19.62
CA ILE A 112 -12.48 -1.42 -20.25
C ILE A 112 -13.42 -0.81 -19.20
N ALA A 113 -13.92 -1.61 -18.26
CA ALA A 113 -14.80 -1.15 -17.18
C ALA A 113 -14.11 -0.11 -16.30
N ALA A 114 -12.87 -0.37 -15.90
CA ALA A 114 -12.08 0.56 -15.10
C ALA A 114 -11.79 1.88 -15.83
N ARG A 115 -11.47 1.84 -17.13
CA ARG A 115 -11.28 3.04 -17.95
C ARG A 115 -12.57 3.85 -18.06
N ASN A 116 -13.70 3.21 -18.29
CA ASN A 116 -14.99 3.88 -18.35
C ASN A 116 -15.33 4.57 -17.02
N LEU A 117 -15.06 3.90 -15.89
CA LEU A 117 -15.23 4.48 -14.56
C LEU A 117 -14.31 5.70 -14.36
N LEU A 118 -13.02 5.58 -14.70
CA LEU A 118 -12.08 6.69 -14.59
C LEU A 118 -12.47 7.88 -15.47
N SER A 119 -12.94 7.65 -16.69
CA SER A 119 -13.48 8.69 -17.57
C SER A 119 -14.70 9.38 -16.96
N LEU A 120 -15.65 8.61 -16.44
CA LEU A 120 -16.84 9.14 -15.76
C LEU A 120 -16.46 10.03 -14.56
N LEU A 121 -15.50 9.58 -13.75
CA LEU A 121 -15.00 10.32 -12.60
C LEU A 121 -14.19 11.55 -13.02
N HIS A 122 -13.46 11.49 -14.13
CA HIS A 122 -12.66 12.61 -14.62
C HIS A 122 -13.52 13.78 -15.12
N ASP A 123 -14.71 13.48 -15.64
CA ASP A 123 -15.70 14.49 -16.05
C ASP A 123 -16.39 15.17 -14.85
N ASN A 124 -16.30 14.59 -13.65
CA ASN A 124 -16.82 15.20 -12.43
C ASN A 124 -15.87 16.32 -11.94
N PRO A 125 -16.33 17.58 -11.84
CA PRO A 125 -15.48 18.71 -11.43
C PRO A 125 -15.01 18.64 -9.97
N GLU A 126 -15.67 17.85 -9.12
CA GLU A 126 -15.30 17.70 -7.71
C GLU A 126 -14.15 16.70 -7.52
N GLN A 127 -13.91 15.81 -8.50
CA GLN A 127 -12.90 14.77 -8.39
C GLN A 127 -11.47 15.28 -8.60
N ASN A 128 -10.50 14.63 -7.93
CA ASN A 128 -9.10 14.98 -8.07
C ASN A 128 -8.49 14.32 -9.32
N LYS A 129 -8.39 15.10 -10.40
CA LYS A 129 -7.86 14.67 -11.69
C LYS A 129 -6.47 14.05 -11.61
N SER A 130 -5.60 14.58 -10.75
CA SER A 130 -4.23 14.06 -10.61
C SER A 130 -4.21 12.63 -10.07
N VAL A 131 -5.11 12.27 -9.16
CA VAL A 131 -5.23 10.88 -8.69
C VAL A 131 -5.83 9.99 -9.78
N LEU A 132 -6.84 10.47 -10.50
CA LEU A 132 -7.40 9.71 -11.63
C LEU A 132 -6.36 9.43 -12.72
N ASP A 133 -5.48 10.39 -13.02
CA ASP A 133 -4.37 10.23 -13.98
C ASP A 133 -3.34 9.18 -13.51
N LEU A 134 -3.08 9.06 -12.20
CA LEU A 134 -2.23 8.00 -11.64
C LEU A 134 -2.85 6.62 -11.87
N TYR A 135 -4.14 6.46 -11.57
CA TYR A 135 -4.85 5.19 -11.81
C TYR A 135 -4.96 4.85 -13.29
N LYS A 136 -5.18 5.85 -14.15
CA LYS A 136 -5.15 5.66 -15.59
C LYS A 136 -3.79 5.13 -16.07
N SER A 137 -2.70 5.72 -15.58
CA SER A 137 -1.34 5.27 -15.90
C SER A 137 -1.07 3.83 -15.44
N LEU A 138 -1.60 3.43 -14.28
CA LEU A 138 -1.53 2.05 -13.79
C LEU A 138 -2.21 1.07 -14.74
N TRP A 139 -3.43 1.38 -15.18
CA TRP A 139 -4.17 0.54 -16.12
C TRP A 139 -3.50 0.45 -17.49
N ASP A 140 -2.96 1.57 -18.00
CA ASP A 140 -2.22 1.59 -19.26
C ASP A 140 -0.93 0.75 -19.20
N CYS A 141 -0.24 0.74 -18.04
CA CYS A 141 0.92 -0.12 -17.83
C CYS A 141 0.51 -1.60 -17.75
N LEU A 142 -0.57 -1.90 -17.04
CA LEU A 142 -1.07 -3.26 -16.88
C LEU A 142 -1.56 -3.88 -18.21
N GLU A 143 -2.21 -3.11 -19.07
CA GLU A 143 -2.62 -3.57 -20.40
C GLU A 143 -1.42 -4.00 -21.25
N LYS A 144 -0.37 -3.17 -21.33
CA LYS A 144 0.88 -3.50 -22.06
C LYS A 144 1.51 -4.80 -21.57
N ILE A 145 1.50 -5.00 -20.25
CA ILE A 145 2.03 -6.22 -19.61
C ILE A 145 1.16 -7.43 -19.97
N TYR A 146 -0.15 -7.28 -19.93
CA TYR A 146 -1.11 -8.33 -20.26
C TYR A 146 -0.96 -8.76 -21.73
N GLU A 147 -0.89 -7.82 -22.67
CA GLU A 147 -0.63 -8.08 -24.09
C GLU A 147 0.69 -8.84 -24.28
N SER A 148 1.77 -8.38 -23.64
CA SER A 148 3.08 -9.03 -23.69
C SER A 148 3.08 -10.46 -23.15
N ILE A 149 2.21 -10.78 -22.19
CA ILE A 149 2.10 -12.11 -21.58
C ILE A 149 1.21 -13.05 -22.42
N ILE A 150 0.14 -12.56 -23.02
CA ILE A 150 -0.70 -13.38 -23.92
C ILE A 150 0.09 -13.82 -25.14
N ASP A 151 0.86 -12.90 -25.75
CA ASP A 151 1.66 -13.19 -26.92
C ASP A 151 2.73 -14.26 -26.63
N ASN A 152 3.15 -14.37 -25.36
CA ASN A 152 4.06 -15.40 -24.88
C ASN A 152 3.32 -16.68 -24.45
N SER A 153 3.08 -17.58 -25.41
CA SER A 153 2.39 -18.86 -25.20
C SER A 153 3.04 -19.81 -24.17
N SER A 154 4.29 -19.59 -23.76
CA SER A 154 5.01 -20.37 -22.75
C SER A 154 4.98 -19.78 -21.32
N THR A 155 4.19 -18.73 -21.08
CA THR A 155 4.22 -18.01 -19.80
C THR A 155 3.85 -18.91 -18.62
N ASP A 156 4.71 -18.86 -17.60
CA ASP A 156 4.61 -19.58 -16.34
C ASP A 156 3.25 -19.37 -15.64
N LYS A 157 2.73 -20.44 -15.03
CA LYS A 157 1.44 -20.43 -14.30
C LYS A 157 1.48 -19.47 -13.11
N ASP A 158 2.62 -19.38 -12.43
CA ASP A 158 2.79 -18.48 -11.29
C ASP A 158 2.80 -17.01 -11.74
N CYS A 159 3.41 -16.72 -12.89
CA CYS A 159 3.37 -15.40 -13.54
C CYS A 159 1.93 -14.94 -13.81
N ARG A 160 1.11 -15.80 -14.43
CA ARG A 160 -0.31 -15.49 -14.71
C ARG A 160 -1.12 -15.28 -13.43
N THR A 161 -0.89 -16.11 -12.42
CA THR A 161 -1.58 -15.99 -11.12
C THR A 161 -1.25 -14.65 -10.43
N LEU A 162 0.02 -14.24 -10.46
CA LEU A 162 0.45 -12.95 -9.92
C LEU A 162 -0.12 -11.77 -10.72
N LEU A 163 -0.19 -11.88 -12.05
CA LEU A 163 -0.83 -10.88 -12.89
C LEU A 163 -2.31 -10.71 -12.53
N TYR A 164 -3.07 -11.80 -12.41
CA TYR A 164 -4.48 -11.71 -12.02
C TYR A 164 -4.67 -11.13 -10.62
N SER A 165 -3.78 -11.44 -9.68
CA SER A 165 -3.81 -10.77 -8.38
C SER A 165 -3.56 -9.26 -8.48
N LEU A 166 -2.68 -8.81 -9.38
CA LEU A 166 -2.45 -7.39 -9.61
C LEU A 166 -3.66 -6.71 -10.25
N VAL A 167 -4.27 -7.33 -11.26
CA VAL A 167 -5.51 -6.85 -11.89
C VAL A 167 -6.60 -6.65 -10.84
N PHE A 168 -6.83 -7.66 -10.00
CA PHE A 168 -7.83 -7.61 -8.94
C PHE A 168 -7.57 -6.48 -7.94
N ASP A 169 -6.32 -6.34 -7.48
CA ASP A 169 -5.97 -5.31 -6.50
C ASP A 169 -6.11 -3.89 -7.07
N ILE A 170 -5.78 -3.69 -8.36
CA ILE A 170 -5.94 -2.39 -9.04
C ILE A 170 -7.43 -2.09 -9.30
N ASP A 171 -8.24 -3.09 -9.67
CA ASP A 171 -9.69 -2.95 -9.85
C ASP A 171 -10.42 -2.62 -8.57
N GLU A 172 -10.09 -3.30 -7.47
CA GLU A 172 -10.64 -3.01 -6.15
C GLU A 172 -10.31 -1.57 -5.72
N ALA A 173 -9.06 -1.14 -5.92
CA ALA A 173 -8.63 0.22 -5.60
C ALA A 173 -9.30 1.28 -6.51
N THR A 174 -9.50 0.97 -7.79
CA THR A 174 -10.18 1.85 -8.75
C THR A 174 -11.66 2.00 -8.40
N SER A 175 -12.33 0.91 -8.00
CA SER A 175 -13.74 0.93 -7.62
C SER A 175 -13.99 1.81 -6.39
N LYS A 176 -13.07 1.83 -5.42
CA LYS A 176 -13.14 2.71 -4.24
C LYS A 176 -13.16 4.21 -4.60
N LEU A 177 -12.69 4.58 -5.80
CA LEU A 177 -12.76 5.96 -6.31
C LEU A 177 -14.18 6.50 -6.45
N GLN A 178 -15.16 5.62 -6.63
CA GLN A 178 -16.56 6.00 -6.83
C GLN A 178 -17.26 6.41 -5.52
N ASP A 179 -16.96 5.73 -4.41
CA ASP A 179 -17.73 5.84 -3.16
C ASP A 179 -17.24 6.95 -2.22
N SER A 180 -16.28 7.74 -2.67
CA SER A 180 -15.42 8.46 -1.75
C SER A 180 -15.67 9.95 -1.74
N ASN A 181 -16.05 10.44 -0.57
CA ASN A 181 -16.13 11.86 -0.28
C ASN A 181 -14.72 12.46 -0.38
N ILE A 182 -14.58 13.59 -1.10
CA ILE A 182 -13.30 14.26 -1.37
C ILE A 182 -12.79 14.91 -0.07
N ASN A 183 -12.23 14.09 0.82
CA ASN A 183 -11.46 14.53 1.97
C ASN A 183 -9.96 14.37 1.67
N MET A 184 -9.13 15.26 2.21
CA MET A 184 -7.67 15.21 2.13
C MET A 184 -7.10 13.85 2.54
N ASN A 185 -7.68 13.21 3.56
CA ASN A 185 -7.23 11.89 3.98
C ASN A 185 -7.50 10.81 2.94
N TYR A 186 -8.66 10.86 2.30
CA TYR A 186 -9.01 9.97 1.21
C TYR A 186 -8.09 10.16 0.00
N LEU A 187 -7.76 11.41 -0.34
CA LEU A 187 -6.83 11.74 -1.41
C LEU A 187 -5.43 11.17 -1.15
N VAL A 188 -4.96 11.29 0.09
CA VAL A 188 -3.65 10.77 0.49
C VAL A 188 -3.64 9.24 0.50
N GLU A 189 -4.72 8.60 0.95
CA GLU A 189 -4.88 7.14 0.94
C GLU A 189 -4.79 6.58 -0.47
N THR A 190 -5.61 7.11 -1.37
CA THR A 190 -5.69 6.65 -2.77
C THR A 190 -4.42 6.94 -3.56
N THR A 191 -3.75 8.07 -3.30
CA THR A 191 -2.45 8.38 -3.89
C THR A 191 -1.36 7.41 -3.41
N LEU A 192 -1.33 7.07 -2.11
CA LEU A 192 -0.35 6.13 -1.58
C LEU A 192 -0.62 4.70 -2.04
N GLU A 193 -1.89 4.33 -2.17
CA GLU A 193 -2.31 3.04 -2.73
C GLU A 193 -1.87 2.93 -4.20
N SER A 194 -2.04 3.98 -5.02
CA SER A 194 -1.58 3.97 -6.41
C SER A 194 -0.05 3.80 -6.53
N TYR A 195 0.74 4.52 -5.73
CA TYR A 195 2.20 4.33 -5.71
C TYR A 195 2.61 2.94 -5.22
N ALA A 196 1.90 2.36 -4.27
CA ALA A 196 2.16 1.01 -3.79
C ALA A 196 1.86 -0.04 -4.87
N LEU A 197 0.77 0.13 -5.63
CA LEU A 197 0.42 -0.71 -6.76
C LEU A 197 1.42 -0.57 -7.90
N GLN A 198 1.84 0.66 -8.23
CA GLN A 198 2.88 0.91 -9.24
C GLN A 198 4.17 0.18 -8.91
N ARG A 199 4.64 0.30 -7.66
CA ARG A 199 5.85 -0.40 -7.23
C ARG A 199 5.72 -1.92 -7.29
N ARG A 200 4.53 -2.47 -7.05
CA ARG A 200 4.29 -3.92 -7.20
C ARG A 200 4.33 -4.33 -8.66
N LEU A 201 3.80 -3.50 -9.55
CA LEU A 201 3.86 -3.69 -11.00
C LEU A 201 5.30 -3.63 -11.50
N ASP A 202 6.10 -2.67 -11.04
CA ASP A 202 7.53 -2.56 -11.40
C ASP A 202 8.32 -3.80 -10.96
N LYS A 203 8.09 -4.29 -9.73
CA LYS A 203 8.70 -5.53 -9.23
C LYS A 203 8.29 -6.76 -10.03
N PHE A 204 7.03 -6.81 -10.47
CA PHE A 204 6.54 -7.88 -11.34
C PHE A 204 7.24 -7.83 -12.70
N CYS A 205 7.35 -6.65 -13.31
CA CYS A 205 8.09 -6.46 -14.56
C CYS A 205 9.55 -6.88 -14.44
N GLU A 206 10.24 -6.49 -13.36
CA GLU A 206 11.63 -6.89 -13.10
C GLU A 206 11.76 -8.41 -12.97
N ALA A 207 10.87 -9.07 -12.23
CA ALA A 207 10.90 -10.51 -12.01
C ALA A 207 10.70 -11.32 -13.31
N TYR A 208 9.94 -10.78 -14.27
CA TYR A 208 9.63 -11.46 -15.53
C TYR A 208 10.29 -10.81 -16.75
N SER A 209 11.23 -9.89 -16.55
CA SER A 209 11.96 -9.16 -17.62
C SER A 209 11.04 -8.46 -18.62
N LEU A 210 9.93 -7.90 -18.15
CA LEU A 210 8.97 -7.13 -18.95
C LEU A 210 9.30 -5.65 -18.92
N SER A 211 8.98 -4.92 -19.99
CA SER A 211 9.14 -3.46 -20.03
C SER A 211 7.97 -2.78 -19.31
N SER A 212 8.25 -2.01 -18.26
CA SER A 212 7.22 -1.24 -17.54
C SER A 212 6.74 0.00 -18.30
N GLY A 213 7.34 0.35 -19.44
CA GLY A 213 6.82 1.34 -20.38
C GLY A 213 6.57 2.76 -19.82
N LEU A 214 7.11 3.08 -18.65
CA LEU A 214 7.04 4.40 -18.02
C LEU A 214 8.39 5.12 -18.22
N ASN A 215 8.44 6.01 -19.21
CA ASN A 215 9.43 7.08 -19.33
C ASN A 215 8.78 8.39 -18.92
#